data_AF-A0A8X8A155-F1
#
_entry.id   AF-A0A8X8A155-F1
#
_cell.length_a   1.000
_cell.length_b   1.000
_cell.length_c   1.000
_cell.angle_alpha   90.00
_cell.angle_beta   90.00
_cell.angle_gamma   90.00
#
_symmetry.space_group_name_H-M   'P 1'
#
loop_
_entity.id
_entity.type
_entity.pdbx_description
1 polymer ?
#
loop_
_entity_poly.entity_id
_entity_poly.type
_entity_poly.pdbx_seq_one_letter_code
_entity_poly.pdbx_strand_id
1 'polypeptide(L)'
;MGKKQHSKDRMYITKTEWATEWGGAKSKQLQTPFKRLPFYCCALTFTPFEFPVCTADGSVFDLMHITPYIRKYGKHPVTGAPLKQGDLIPLNFHKNSEGEYHCPVLNKVFTEFTHIVAVKTTGNVFCYEAIKELNIKTKNWKELLTDELFTKDDLITIQNPNAIDSRNTLDFDHVKNALEVDDEELKKMSSDPSYNINISGDIKQMLAELGTEKGRQIALHGGGGSKAQNERAAALVAILAARSRIKEDPQSTSNKLPRAYSIVDAASASVHGRSAAAAKAAPDDKTAARIAMHMAGERAPVNSTMVKSRFTTGAASRSFTSTSFDPVTKNEFEYVKVEKNPKKKGYVQLQTTHGDLNIELHCDITPRTCENFITHCERGYYNGVAFHRSIRNFMIQGGDPTGTGKGGESIWGKPFNDEPNSKLLHSGRGVVSMANSGPHTNGSQFFILYKSANHLNFKHTVFGGVVGGLTTLAAMEKVPVDDNDRPLEEIKITSVTVFVNPYTELDEEEQEKAKDEKDIGDEENVTFWAPFGEKIGSWYSNPGTGTTESGTEGGGGGGGGVGKYLKARNAKTESTAINSGSSTIAGTKKRKVGGSTAEFKDFSGW
;
A
#
# COMPACT_ATOMS: atom_id res chain seq x y z
N MET A 1 -39.15 -57.82 24.62
CA MET A 1 -39.19 -57.76 26.10
C MET A 1 -38.43 -56.53 26.57
N GLY A 2 -39.12 -55.59 27.20
CA GLY A 2 -38.51 -54.43 27.86
C GLY A 2 -39.44 -53.92 28.97
N LYS A 3 -39.25 -54.42 30.19
CA LYS A 3 -40.12 -54.25 31.37
C LYS A 3 -40.09 -52.83 31.97
N LYS A 4 -40.37 -51.77 31.21
CA LYS A 4 -40.50 -50.39 31.73
C LYS A 4 -41.64 -49.57 31.10
N GLN A 5 -42.62 -50.22 30.51
CA GLN A 5 -43.63 -49.59 29.65
C GLN A 5 -44.87 -49.03 30.39
N HIS A 6 -44.91 -49.04 31.73
CA HIS A 6 -46.15 -48.68 32.47
C HIS A 6 -45.98 -47.79 33.71
N SER A 7 -44.91 -47.01 33.86
CA SER A 7 -44.72 -46.21 35.09
C SER A 7 -44.36 -44.73 34.91
N LYS A 8 -44.39 -44.17 33.70
CA LYS A 8 -44.09 -42.74 33.53
C LYS A 8 -44.99 -42.05 32.51
N ASP A 9 -46.29 -42.28 32.64
CA ASP A 9 -47.30 -41.46 31.96
C ASP A 9 -47.55 -40.19 32.81
N ARG A 10 -46.49 -39.38 32.90
CA ARG A 10 -46.50 -38.11 33.64
C ARG A 10 -46.40 -37.01 32.60
N MET A 11 -47.31 -36.02 32.64
CA MET A 11 -47.31 -34.88 31.72
C MET A 11 -46.13 -33.91 31.92
N TYR A 12 -45.14 -34.30 32.73
CA TYR A 12 -43.93 -33.53 32.95
C TYR A 12 -42.72 -34.44 32.79
N ILE A 13 -41.73 -33.94 32.07
CA ILE A 13 -40.41 -34.57 31.94
C ILE A 13 -39.57 -34.12 33.13
N THR A 14 -38.87 -35.06 33.80
CA THR A 14 -37.97 -34.68 34.90
C THR A 14 -36.73 -33.96 34.37
N LYS A 15 -36.12 -33.08 35.19
CA LYS A 15 -34.91 -32.33 34.80
C LYS A 15 -33.79 -33.24 34.25
N THR A 16 -33.64 -34.43 34.83
CA THR A 16 -32.70 -35.45 34.37
C THR A 16 -33.08 -36.03 33.00
N GLU A 17 -34.35 -36.37 32.78
CA GLU A 17 -34.84 -36.93 31.51
C GLU A 17 -34.81 -35.90 30.38
N TRP A 18 -35.10 -34.63 30.69
CA TRP A 18 -34.93 -33.52 29.76
C TRP A 18 -33.46 -33.41 29.36
N ALA A 19 -32.55 -33.38 30.35
CA ALA A 19 -31.11 -33.22 30.11
C ALA A 19 -30.47 -34.37 29.31
N THR A 20 -30.89 -35.63 29.50
CA THR A 20 -30.21 -36.79 28.89
C THR A 20 -30.91 -37.38 27.68
N GLU A 21 -32.24 -37.43 27.65
CA GLU A 21 -32.99 -38.21 26.66
C GLU A 21 -33.72 -37.35 25.61
N TRP A 22 -34.39 -36.25 25.98
CA TRP A 22 -35.39 -35.62 25.09
C TRP A 22 -35.24 -34.12 24.76
N GLY A 23 -34.52 -33.28 25.52
CA GLY A 23 -34.59 -31.82 25.25
C GLY A 23 -33.53 -30.87 25.85
N GLY A 24 -32.55 -31.37 26.59
CA GLY A 24 -31.41 -30.56 26.99
C GLY A 24 -30.56 -30.24 25.75
N ALA A 25 -30.03 -29.01 25.68
CA ALA A 25 -28.88 -28.74 24.84
C ALA A 25 -27.78 -29.70 25.28
N LYS A 26 -27.69 -30.87 24.63
CA LYS A 26 -26.54 -31.74 24.73
C LYS A 26 -25.37 -30.81 24.48
N SER A 27 -24.31 -30.90 25.28
CA SER A 27 -23.05 -30.30 24.87
C SER A 27 -22.80 -30.85 23.47
N LYS A 28 -23.12 -30.07 22.43
CA LYS A 28 -22.41 -30.19 21.19
C LYS A 28 -21.00 -30.04 21.71
N GLN A 29 -20.26 -31.15 21.77
CA GLN A 29 -18.83 -31.01 21.57
C GLN A 29 -18.78 -30.04 20.39
N LEU A 30 -18.21 -28.86 20.62
CA LEU A 30 -17.94 -27.93 19.55
C LEU A 30 -16.99 -28.69 18.62
N GLN A 31 -17.53 -29.58 17.80
CA GLN A 31 -16.92 -30.04 16.59
C GLN A 31 -17.04 -28.81 15.72
N THR A 32 -16.05 -27.94 15.90
CA THR A 32 -15.67 -26.93 14.93
C THR A 32 -15.81 -27.58 13.55
N PRO A 33 -16.49 -26.91 12.60
CA PRO A 33 -16.70 -27.48 11.29
C PRO A 33 -15.35 -27.91 10.73
N PHE A 34 -15.27 -29.14 10.23
CA PHE A 34 -14.04 -29.70 9.63
C PHE A 34 -13.48 -28.69 8.61
N LYS A 35 -12.38 -28.03 8.96
CA LYS A 35 -11.75 -26.98 8.17
C LYS A 35 -10.46 -27.52 7.59
N ARG A 36 -10.56 -28.04 6.36
CA ARG A 36 -9.42 -28.55 5.59
C ARG A 36 -8.56 -27.38 5.13
N LEU A 37 -7.26 -27.47 5.35
CA LEU A 37 -6.33 -26.49 4.82
C LEU A 37 -6.29 -26.55 3.28
N PRO A 38 -6.59 -25.46 2.55
CA PRO A 38 -6.45 -25.40 1.10
C PRO A 38 -5.04 -25.77 0.65
N PHE A 39 -4.91 -26.32 -0.55
CA PHE A 39 -3.62 -26.82 -1.04
C PHE A 39 -2.58 -25.73 -1.29
N TYR A 40 -3.03 -24.51 -1.56
CA TYR A 40 -2.21 -23.33 -1.82
C TYR A 40 -1.84 -22.54 -0.55
N CYS A 41 -2.25 -23.03 0.63
CA CYS A 41 -1.94 -22.40 1.91
C CYS A 41 -0.80 -23.10 2.64
N CYS A 42 -0.01 -22.31 3.35
CA CYS A 42 1.03 -22.75 4.28
C CYS A 42 0.41 -23.44 5.51
N ALA A 43 0.91 -24.60 5.90
CA ALA A 43 0.41 -25.35 7.04
C ALA A 43 0.84 -24.80 8.41
N LEU A 44 1.71 -23.77 8.44
CA LEU A 44 2.10 -23.08 9.66
C LEU A 44 1.32 -21.78 9.88
N THR A 45 1.10 -20.98 8.83
CA THR A 45 0.45 -19.66 8.93
C THR A 45 -1.00 -19.64 8.44
N PHE A 46 -1.44 -20.70 7.75
CA PHE A 46 -2.74 -20.79 7.10
C PHE A 46 -3.00 -19.77 5.99
N THR A 47 -1.99 -18.98 5.62
CA THR A 47 -2.03 -18.01 4.52
C THR A 47 -1.54 -18.64 3.20
N PRO A 48 -1.93 -18.08 2.04
CA PRO A 48 -1.35 -18.49 0.75
C PRO A 48 0.17 -18.37 0.76
N PHE A 49 0.88 -19.37 0.23
CA PHE A 49 2.34 -19.34 0.15
C PHE A 49 2.83 -18.53 -1.04
N GLU A 50 4.00 -17.89 -0.90
CA GLU A 50 4.74 -17.27 -2.01
C GLU A 50 5.91 -18.15 -2.45
N PHE A 51 6.68 -18.68 -1.50
CA PHE A 51 7.82 -19.57 -1.73
C PHE A 51 7.55 -20.95 -1.12
N PRO A 52 6.75 -21.80 -1.79
CA PRO A 52 6.34 -23.06 -1.23
C PRO A 52 7.51 -24.03 -1.10
N VAL A 53 7.59 -24.65 0.07
CA VAL A 53 8.47 -25.79 0.36
C VAL A 53 7.63 -26.90 0.97
N CYS A 54 8.03 -28.16 0.78
CA CYS A 54 7.40 -29.28 1.44
C CYS A 54 8.39 -30.17 2.18
N THR A 55 7.83 -30.97 3.06
CA THR A 55 8.50 -32.06 3.76
C THR A 55 8.10 -33.40 3.14
N ALA A 56 8.84 -34.46 3.45
CA ALA A 56 8.63 -35.79 2.84
C ALA A 56 7.24 -36.40 3.13
N ASP A 57 6.55 -35.95 4.19
CA ASP A 57 5.19 -36.33 4.55
C ASP A 57 4.12 -35.63 3.68
N GLY A 58 4.50 -34.66 2.85
CA GLY A 58 3.60 -33.90 1.97
C GLY A 58 3.00 -32.65 2.60
N SER A 59 3.43 -32.27 3.80
CA SER A 59 3.06 -30.99 4.40
C SER A 59 3.74 -29.83 3.66
N VAL A 60 3.00 -28.77 3.36
CA VAL A 60 3.49 -27.61 2.58
C VAL A 60 3.57 -26.39 3.48
N PHE A 61 4.69 -25.68 3.41
CA PHE A 61 4.97 -24.48 4.17
C PHE A 61 5.51 -23.38 3.26
N ASP A 62 5.47 -22.15 3.75
CA ASP A 62 6.17 -21.04 3.13
C ASP A 62 7.58 -20.89 3.73
N LEU A 63 8.59 -20.76 2.87
CA LEU A 63 10.01 -20.77 3.26
C LEU A 63 10.34 -19.70 4.32
N MET A 64 9.72 -18.52 4.20
CA MET A 64 9.94 -17.40 5.12
C MET A 64 9.45 -17.70 6.54
N HIS A 65 8.42 -18.52 6.68
CA HIS A 65 7.76 -18.81 7.95
C HIS A 65 8.27 -20.10 8.59
N ILE A 66 8.59 -21.12 7.80
CA ILE A 66 9.05 -22.41 8.33
C ILE A 66 10.50 -22.37 8.84
N THR A 67 11.36 -21.57 8.21
CA THR A 67 12.76 -21.42 8.61
C THR A 67 12.92 -20.92 10.06
N PRO A 68 12.25 -19.82 10.50
CA PRO A 68 12.29 -19.42 11.89
C PRO A 68 11.70 -20.47 12.84
N TYR A 69 10.59 -21.09 12.45
CA TYR A 69 9.95 -22.12 13.28
C TYR A 69 10.90 -23.28 13.58
N ILE A 70 11.60 -23.78 12.55
CA ILE A 70 12.59 -24.85 12.71
C ILE A 70 13.75 -24.40 13.61
N ARG A 71 14.21 -23.15 13.54
CA ARG A 71 15.26 -22.66 14.45
C ARG A 71 14.81 -22.58 15.90
N LYS A 72 13.58 -22.09 16.13
CA LYS A 72 13.03 -21.91 17.48
C LYS A 72 12.70 -23.24 18.14
N TYR A 73 12.06 -24.16 17.41
CA TYR A 73 11.49 -25.38 17.98
C TYR A 73 12.16 -26.68 17.53
N GLY A 74 12.88 -26.71 16.40
CA GLY A 74 13.51 -27.91 15.86
C GLY A 74 12.54 -29.04 15.50
N LYS A 75 11.25 -28.71 15.34
CA LYS A 75 10.14 -29.65 15.16
C LYS A 75 9.33 -29.33 13.91
N HIS A 76 8.61 -30.32 13.43
CA HIS A 76 7.68 -30.25 12.32
C HIS A 76 6.34 -29.66 12.80
N PRO A 77 5.81 -28.57 12.19
CA PRO A 77 4.60 -27.91 12.70
C PRO A 77 3.33 -28.77 12.69
N VAL A 78 3.22 -29.69 11.72
CA VAL A 78 2.05 -30.58 11.58
C VAL A 78 2.17 -31.82 12.46
N THR A 79 3.27 -32.57 12.37
CA THR A 79 3.44 -33.89 13.02
C THR A 79 4.16 -33.87 14.36
N GLY A 80 4.86 -32.77 14.71
CA GLY A 80 5.69 -32.68 15.91
C GLY A 80 7.02 -33.44 15.84
N ALA A 81 7.30 -34.15 14.74
CA ALA A 81 8.54 -34.88 14.51
C ALA A 81 9.76 -33.93 14.43
N PRO A 82 10.99 -34.37 14.76
CA PRO A 82 12.18 -33.55 14.58
C PRO A 82 12.38 -33.18 13.10
N LEU A 83 12.62 -31.91 12.80
CA LEU A 83 12.76 -31.40 11.43
C LEU A 83 13.97 -30.49 11.31
N LYS A 84 14.79 -30.67 10.27
CA LYS A 84 15.93 -29.80 9.95
C LYS A 84 15.66 -29.01 8.67
N GLN A 85 16.36 -27.89 8.50
CA GLN A 85 16.23 -27.05 7.30
C GLN A 85 16.59 -27.79 6.00
N GLY A 86 17.53 -28.73 6.04
CA GLY A 86 17.92 -29.54 4.88
C GLY A 86 16.91 -30.59 4.45
N ASP A 87 15.88 -30.85 5.26
CA ASP A 87 14.80 -31.80 4.93
C ASP A 87 13.68 -31.13 4.12
N LEU A 88 13.76 -29.80 3.93
CA LEU A 88 12.81 -29.02 3.14
C LEU A 88 13.13 -29.14 1.65
N ILE A 89 12.10 -29.42 0.86
CA ILE A 89 12.17 -29.57 -0.58
C ILE A 89 11.45 -28.38 -1.21
N PRO A 90 12.11 -27.56 -2.05
CA PRO A 90 11.45 -26.46 -2.74
C PRO A 90 10.43 -26.99 -3.74
N LEU A 91 9.27 -26.34 -3.81
CA LEU A 91 8.20 -26.70 -4.74
C LEU A 91 8.07 -25.68 -5.87
N ASN A 92 7.92 -26.19 -7.10
CA ASN A 92 7.67 -25.38 -8.29
C ASN A 92 6.23 -25.59 -8.76
N PHE A 93 5.37 -24.63 -8.43
CA PHE A 93 3.99 -24.60 -8.94
C PHE A 93 3.91 -23.77 -10.22
N HIS A 94 3.20 -24.29 -11.23
CA HIS A 94 2.96 -23.60 -12.49
C HIS A 94 1.62 -22.86 -12.48
N LYS A 95 1.61 -21.62 -12.97
CA LYS A 95 0.40 -20.78 -13.12
C LYS A 95 0.04 -20.60 -14.59
N ASN A 96 -1.25 -20.63 -14.92
CA ASN A 96 -1.74 -20.37 -16.27
C ASN A 96 -1.75 -18.84 -16.56
N SER A 97 -2.20 -18.43 -17.75
CA SER A 97 -2.33 -17.01 -18.12
C SER A 97 -3.29 -16.22 -17.24
N GLU A 98 -4.20 -16.90 -16.53
CA GLU A 98 -5.19 -16.31 -15.62
C GLU A 98 -4.68 -16.25 -14.17
N GLY A 99 -3.47 -16.76 -13.90
CA GLY A 99 -2.84 -16.76 -12.57
C GLY A 99 -3.23 -17.95 -11.68
N GLU A 100 -3.99 -18.92 -12.19
CA GLU A 100 -4.41 -20.12 -11.45
C GLU A 100 -3.36 -21.23 -11.50
N TYR A 101 -3.21 -21.96 -10.40
CA TYR A 101 -2.30 -23.10 -10.34
C TYR A 101 -2.82 -24.27 -11.18
N HIS A 102 -1.99 -24.81 -12.07
CA HIS A 102 -2.37 -25.90 -12.97
C HIS A 102 -1.25 -26.92 -13.12
N CYS A 103 -1.63 -28.12 -13.55
CA CYS A 103 -0.66 -29.13 -13.97
C CYS A 103 -0.10 -28.77 -15.35
N PRO A 104 1.23 -28.64 -15.50
CA PRO A 104 1.86 -28.18 -16.75
C PRO A 104 1.77 -29.19 -17.90
N VAL A 105 1.45 -30.45 -17.61
CA VAL A 105 1.37 -31.53 -18.62
C VAL A 105 -0.06 -31.70 -19.13
N LEU A 106 -1.04 -31.72 -18.22
CA LEU A 106 -2.46 -31.93 -18.57
C LEU A 106 -3.24 -30.62 -18.75
N ASN A 107 -2.62 -29.46 -18.48
CA ASN A 107 -3.26 -28.14 -18.46
C ASN A 107 -4.54 -28.07 -17.60
N LYS A 108 -4.63 -28.95 -16.60
CA LYS A 108 -5.76 -29.05 -15.68
C LYS A 108 -5.50 -28.19 -14.46
N VAL A 109 -6.43 -27.27 -14.18
CA VAL A 109 -6.38 -26.39 -13.00
C VAL A 109 -6.51 -27.24 -11.73
N PHE A 110 -5.69 -26.94 -10.74
CA PHE A 110 -5.75 -27.60 -9.44
C PHE A 110 -6.93 -27.09 -8.62
N THR A 111 -7.68 -28.02 -8.02
CA THR A 111 -8.82 -27.72 -7.14
C THR A 111 -8.68 -28.48 -5.83
N GLU A 112 -9.55 -28.18 -4.86
CA GLU A 112 -9.62 -28.88 -3.57
C GLU A 112 -9.92 -30.39 -3.67
N PHE A 113 -10.33 -30.85 -4.85
CA PHE A 113 -10.59 -32.26 -5.15
C PHE A 113 -9.54 -32.90 -6.04
N THR A 114 -8.55 -32.13 -6.51
CA THR A 114 -7.46 -32.70 -7.32
C THR A 114 -6.47 -33.47 -6.45
N HIS A 115 -5.99 -34.59 -6.98
CA HIS A 115 -4.90 -35.34 -6.38
C HIS A 115 -3.58 -34.75 -6.88
N ILE A 116 -2.87 -34.06 -5.99
CA ILE A 116 -1.67 -33.27 -6.30
C ILE A 116 -0.44 -33.96 -5.72
N VAL A 117 0.60 -34.06 -6.52
CA VAL A 117 1.83 -34.79 -6.21
C VAL A 117 3.04 -34.02 -6.72
N ALA A 118 4.12 -34.01 -5.96
CA ALA A 118 5.41 -33.45 -6.33
C ALA A 118 6.47 -34.54 -6.48
N VAL A 119 7.44 -34.28 -7.34
CA VAL A 119 8.64 -35.12 -7.47
C VAL A 119 9.74 -34.52 -6.61
N LYS A 120 10.28 -35.28 -5.66
CA LYS A 120 11.27 -34.82 -4.67
C LYS A 120 12.56 -34.29 -5.30
N THR A 121 13.00 -34.87 -6.42
CA THR A 121 14.27 -34.49 -7.08
C THR A 121 14.19 -33.11 -7.70
N THR A 122 13.11 -32.80 -8.42
CA THR A 122 12.94 -31.54 -9.16
C THR A 122 12.12 -30.50 -8.40
N GLY A 123 11.29 -30.92 -7.44
CA GLY A 123 10.31 -30.07 -6.77
C GLY A 123 9.08 -29.74 -7.62
N ASN A 124 8.99 -30.22 -8.86
CA ASN A 124 7.89 -29.88 -9.76
C ASN A 124 6.59 -30.58 -9.36
N VAL A 125 5.48 -29.85 -9.46
CA VAL A 125 4.15 -30.27 -9.01
C VAL A 125 3.26 -30.68 -10.18
N PHE A 126 2.64 -31.86 -10.08
CA PHE A 126 1.81 -32.47 -11.10
C PHE A 126 0.47 -32.98 -10.54
N CYS A 127 -0.51 -33.16 -11.44
CA CYS A 127 -1.65 -34.02 -11.17
C CYS A 127 -1.19 -35.47 -11.07
N TYR A 128 -1.64 -36.21 -10.04
CA TYR A 128 -1.35 -37.63 -9.90
C TYR A 128 -1.80 -38.44 -11.13
N GLU A 129 -2.88 -38.00 -11.79
CA GLU A 129 -3.35 -38.56 -13.05
C GLU A 129 -2.26 -38.57 -14.12
N ALA A 130 -1.55 -37.45 -14.32
CA ALA A 130 -0.46 -37.34 -15.29
C ALA A 130 0.66 -38.36 -15.01
N ILE A 131 1.12 -38.42 -13.75
CA ILE A 131 2.18 -39.34 -13.33
C ILE A 131 1.70 -40.80 -13.43
N LYS A 132 0.46 -41.08 -13.05
CA LYS A 132 -0.12 -42.42 -13.13
C LYS A 132 -0.14 -42.92 -14.57
N GLU A 133 -0.53 -42.08 -15.51
CA GLU A 133 -0.68 -42.48 -16.91
C GLU A 133 0.64 -42.52 -17.67
N LEU A 134 1.47 -41.49 -17.50
CA LEU A 134 2.67 -41.30 -18.31
C LEU A 134 3.94 -41.92 -17.71
N ASN A 135 3.97 -42.16 -16.39
CA ASN A 135 5.12 -42.75 -15.70
C ASN A 135 4.83 -44.14 -15.13
N ILE A 136 3.78 -44.27 -14.31
CA ILE A 136 3.52 -45.52 -13.57
C ILE A 136 3.04 -46.63 -14.51
N LYS A 137 2.02 -46.37 -15.35
CA LYS A 137 1.47 -47.36 -16.29
C LYS A 137 2.50 -47.77 -17.35
N THR A 138 3.28 -46.81 -17.85
CA THR A 138 4.30 -47.01 -18.90
C THR A 138 5.63 -47.55 -18.36
N LYS A 139 5.81 -47.57 -17.02
CA LYS A 139 7.09 -47.85 -16.34
C LYS A 139 8.23 -46.92 -16.76
N ASN A 140 7.90 -45.70 -17.19
CA ASN A 140 8.87 -44.68 -17.56
C ASN A 140 9.14 -43.74 -16.37
N TRP A 141 10.26 -43.93 -15.68
CA TRP A 141 10.61 -43.20 -14.46
C TRP A 141 11.46 -41.95 -14.72
N LYS A 142 10.98 -41.13 -15.66
CA LYS A 142 11.57 -39.84 -16.03
C LYS A 142 10.56 -38.72 -15.79
N GLU A 143 10.99 -37.66 -15.15
CA GLU A 143 10.15 -36.52 -14.83
C GLU A 143 9.64 -35.83 -16.11
N LEU A 144 8.39 -35.35 -16.11
CA LEU A 144 7.63 -35.01 -17.32
C LEU A 144 8.04 -33.68 -17.99
N LEU A 145 8.87 -32.86 -17.35
CA LEU A 145 9.34 -31.55 -17.83
C LEU A 145 10.86 -31.53 -18.09
N THR A 146 11.64 -32.10 -17.17
CA THR A 146 13.10 -32.03 -17.17
C THR A 146 13.77 -33.35 -17.55
N ASP A 147 13.00 -34.43 -17.76
CA ASP A 147 13.50 -35.78 -18.05
C ASP A 147 14.44 -36.38 -16.98
N GLU A 148 14.47 -35.79 -15.78
CA GLU A 148 15.28 -36.29 -14.67
C GLU A 148 14.76 -37.64 -14.15
N LEU A 149 15.67 -38.55 -13.82
CA LEU A 149 15.31 -39.86 -13.28
C LEU A 149 14.82 -39.70 -11.83
N PHE A 150 13.68 -40.31 -11.53
CA PHE A 150 13.12 -40.34 -10.17
C PHE A 150 12.58 -41.72 -9.84
N THR A 151 12.52 -42.07 -8.55
CA THR A 151 11.96 -43.35 -8.10
C THR A 151 10.53 -43.18 -7.57
N LYS A 152 9.84 -44.30 -7.34
CA LYS A 152 8.49 -44.27 -6.75
C LYS A 152 8.48 -43.63 -5.35
N ASP A 153 9.57 -43.75 -4.60
CA ASP A 153 9.70 -43.22 -3.23
C ASP A 153 9.97 -41.71 -3.22
N ASP A 154 10.40 -41.15 -4.36
CA ASP A 154 10.58 -39.71 -4.55
C ASP A 154 9.24 -38.99 -4.80
N LEU A 155 8.13 -39.73 -4.83
CA LEU A 155 6.81 -39.19 -5.12
C LEU A 155 6.11 -38.71 -3.84
N ILE A 156 6.03 -37.39 -3.66
CA ILE A 156 5.45 -36.78 -2.47
C ILE A 156 4.00 -36.37 -2.74
N THR A 157 3.07 -36.91 -1.97
CA THR A 157 1.64 -36.58 -2.12
C THR A 157 1.30 -35.34 -1.31
N ILE A 158 1.05 -34.21 -1.99
CA ILE A 158 0.70 -32.93 -1.34
C ILE A 158 -0.79 -32.91 -0.92
N GLN A 159 -1.65 -33.46 -1.78
CA GLN A 159 -3.08 -33.48 -1.55
C GLN A 159 -3.68 -34.74 -2.15
N ASN A 160 -4.44 -35.46 -1.34
CA ASN A 160 -5.21 -36.60 -1.79
C ASN A 160 -6.69 -36.36 -1.42
N PRO A 161 -7.64 -36.32 -2.38
CA PRO A 161 -9.05 -36.11 -2.09
C PRO A 161 -9.66 -37.24 -1.26
N ASN A 162 -9.10 -38.45 -1.31
CA ASN A 162 -9.61 -39.62 -0.60
C ASN A 162 -9.09 -39.70 0.85
N ALA A 163 -8.04 -38.95 1.18
CA ALA A 163 -7.49 -38.85 2.54
C ALA A 163 -7.96 -37.53 3.15
N ILE A 164 -9.09 -37.58 3.84
CA ILE A 164 -9.78 -36.39 4.37
C ILE A 164 -9.05 -35.87 5.61
N ASP A 165 -8.52 -36.76 6.46
CA ASP A 165 -7.95 -36.40 7.77
C ASP A 165 -6.56 -35.75 7.72
N SER A 166 -5.83 -35.87 6.59
CA SER A 166 -4.40 -35.50 6.53
C SER A 166 -4.10 -33.99 6.54
N ARG A 167 -5.12 -33.13 6.42
CA ARG A 167 -4.96 -31.65 6.40
C ARG A 167 -5.95 -30.95 7.33
N ASN A 168 -6.34 -31.60 8.42
CA ASN A 168 -7.17 -30.98 9.45
C ASN A 168 -6.32 -30.02 10.30
N THR A 169 -6.66 -28.72 10.25
CA THR A 169 -5.89 -27.66 10.92
C THR A 169 -5.84 -27.82 12.43
N LEU A 170 -6.90 -28.35 13.04
CA LEU A 170 -6.99 -28.59 14.49
C LEU A 170 -6.03 -29.70 14.95
N ASP A 171 -5.59 -30.56 14.03
CA ASP A 171 -4.74 -31.68 14.35
C ASP A 171 -3.25 -31.36 14.36
N PHE A 172 -2.87 -30.17 13.89
CA PHE A 172 -1.49 -29.76 13.76
C PHE A 172 -0.83 -29.54 15.14
N ASP A 173 0.39 -30.05 15.31
CA ASP A 173 1.13 -30.00 16.57
C ASP A 173 1.29 -28.57 17.14
N HIS A 174 1.64 -27.60 16.29
CA HIS A 174 1.79 -26.21 16.71
C HIS A 174 0.47 -25.58 17.18
N VAL A 175 -0.67 -26.00 16.62
CA VAL A 175 -1.99 -25.53 17.06
C VAL A 175 -2.39 -26.19 18.38
N LYS A 176 -2.17 -27.50 18.50
CA LYS A 176 -2.46 -28.26 19.73
C LYS A 176 -1.65 -27.77 20.93
N ASN A 177 -0.40 -27.38 20.68
CA ASN A 177 0.55 -26.98 21.73
C ASN A 177 0.71 -25.45 21.85
N ALA A 178 -0.07 -24.66 21.09
CA ALA A 178 0.01 -23.19 21.05
C ALA A 178 1.45 -22.66 20.84
N LEU A 179 2.16 -23.25 19.87
CA LEU A 179 3.54 -22.89 19.53
C LEU A 179 3.54 -21.76 18.48
N GLU A 180 3.91 -20.56 18.91
CA GLU A 180 3.97 -19.37 18.06
C GLU A 180 5.40 -18.89 17.82
N VAL A 181 5.65 -18.31 16.65
CA VAL A 181 6.91 -17.62 16.32
C VAL A 181 6.67 -16.13 16.51
N ASP A 182 7.55 -15.45 17.23
CA ASP A 182 7.35 -14.04 17.56
C ASP A 182 7.45 -13.16 16.30
N ASP A 183 6.47 -12.29 16.08
CA ASP A 183 6.38 -11.41 14.91
C ASP A 183 7.62 -10.52 14.72
N GLU A 184 8.33 -10.19 15.79
CA GLU A 184 9.58 -9.43 15.72
C GLU A 184 10.69 -10.19 14.98
N GLU A 185 10.76 -11.51 15.12
CA GLU A 185 11.79 -12.32 14.48
C GLU A 185 11.52 -12.47 12.98
N LEU A 186 10.24 -12.63 12.62
CA LEU A 186 9.76 -12.62 11.24
C LEU A 186 10.03 -11.27 10.55
N LYS A 187 9.78 -10.15 11.24
CA LYS A 187 10.09 -8.80 10.73
C LYS A 187 11.58 -8.62 10.50
N LYS A 188 12.43 -9.08 11.42
CA LYS A 188 13.90 -9.04 11.26
C LYS A 188 14.35 -9.84 10.04
N MET A 189 13.81 -11.04 9.84
CA MET A 189 14.09 -11.88 8.66
C MET A 189 13.63 -11.27 7.34
N SER A 190 12.47 -10.63 7.32
CA SER A 190 11.98 -9.92 6.13
C SER A 190 12.81 -8.68 5.81
N SER A 191 13.29 -7.97 6.84
CA SER A 191 14.06 -6.72 6.68
C SER A 191 15.54 -6.91 6.34
N ASP A 192 16.17 -8.00 6.81
CA ASP A 192 17.60 -8.26 6.63
C ASP A 192 17.82 -9.53 5.78
N PRO A 193 18.15 -9.38 4.49
CA PRO A 193 18.45 -10.51 3.60
C PRO A 193 19.62 -11.39 4.08
N SER A 194 20.47 -10.87 4.98
CA SER A 194 21.59 -11.61 5.56
C SER A 194 21.25 -12.39 6.83
N TYR A 195 20.05 -12.22 7.39
CA TYR A 195 19.67 -12.80 8.69
C TYR A 195 19.79 -14.34 8.73
N ASN A 196 19.61 -14.99 7.57
CA ASN A 196 19.67 -16.44 7.44
C ASN A 196 21.00 -16.98 6.90
N ILE A 197 21.99 -16.10 6.70
CA ILE A 197 23.26 -16.43 6.07
C ILE A 197 24.37 -16.20 7.10
N ASN A 198 25.25 -17.20 7.27
CA ASN A 198 26.40 -17.06 8.15
C ASN A 198 27.50 -16.27 7.44
N ILE A 199 27.53 -14.96 7.65
CA ILE A 199 28.42 -14.01 6.97
C ILE A 199 29.44 -13.44 7.96
N SER A 200 30.69 -13.21 7.54
CA SER A 200 31.70 -12.52 8.36
C SER A 200 31.33 -11.05 8.62
N GLY A 201 31.75 -10.51 9.77
CA GLY A 201 31.40 -9.14 10.19
C GLY A 201 31.71 -8.08 9.13
N ASP A 202 32.84 -8.21 8.45
CA ASP A 202 33.28 -7.28 7.40
C ASP A 202 32.33 -7.29 6.18
N ILE A 203 31.87 -8.47 5.76
CA ILE A 203 30.95 -8.60 4.62
C ILE A 203 29.56 -8.06 5.00
N LYS A 204 29.13 -8.24 6.26
CA LYS A 204 27.88 -7.67 6.75
C LYS A 204 27.91 -6.14 6.75
N GLN A 205 29.04 -5.55 7.13
CA GLN A 205 29.25 -4.11 7.06
C GLN A 205 29.26 -3.60 5.61
N MET A 206 29.92 -4.30 4.70
CA MET A 206 29.89 -3.97 3.27
C MET A 206 28.49 -4.07 2.66
N LEU A 207 27.68 -5.07 3.05
CA LEU A 207 26.31 -5.24 2.58
C LEU A 207 25.39 -4.11 3.09
N ALA A 208 25.59 -3.68 4.34
CA ALA A 208 24.85 -2.57 4.93
C ALA A 208 25.22 -1.20 4.32
N GLU A 209 26.48 -1.04 3.91
CA GLU A 209 26.96 0.17 3.25
C GLU A 209 26.64 0.17 1.74
N LEU A 210 26.22 -0.96 1.17
CA LEU A 210 25.86 -1.09 -0.24
C LEU A 210 24.66 -0.20 -0.59
N GLY A 211 24.82 0.68 -1.58
CA GLY A 211 23.77 1.61 -2.02
C GLY A 211 23.74 2.96 -1.28
N THR A 212 24.45 3.10 -0.16
CA THR A 212 24.63 4.38 0.54
C THR A 212 25.67 5.28 -0.15
N GLU A 213 25.64 6.60 0.08
CA GLU A 213 26.66 7.51 -0.45
C GLU A 213 28.07 7.17 0.03
N LYS A 214 28.20 6.68 1.27
CA LYS A 214 29.47 6.16 1.80
C LYS A 214 29.93 4.94 1.03
N GLY A 215 29.04 3.96 0.79
CA GLY A 215 29.36 2.80 -0.05
C GLY A 215 29.72 3.18 -1.49
N ARG A 216 29.06 4.19 -2.08
CA ARG A 216 29.44 4.73 -3.39
C ARG A 216 30.79 5.41 -3.36
N GLN A 217 31.11 6.19 -2.33
CA GLN A 217 32.41 6.85 -2.18
C GLN A 217 33.54 5.85 -1.95
N ILE A 218 33.30 4.80 -1.15
CA ILE A 218 34.23 3.69 -0.90
C ILE A 218 34.41 2.86 -2.18
N ALA A 219 33.34 2.62 -2.94
CA ALA A 219 33.40 1.98 -4.26
C ALA A 219 34.12 2.85 -5.31
N LEU A 220 33.94 4.18 -5.29
CA LEU A 220 34.62 5.12 -6.18
C LEU A 220 36.12 5.26 -5.87
N HIS A 221 36.48 5.31 -4.58
CA HIS A 221 37.87 5.34 -4.14
C HIS A 221 38.57 3.99 -4.33
N GLY A 222 37.78 2.92 -4.42
CA GLY A 222 38.26 1.55 -4.55
C GLY A 222 38.88 1.06 -3.25
N GLY A 223 38.56 -0.17 -2.86
CA GLY A 223 39.21 -0.83 -1.72
C GLY A 223 40.73 -0.98 -1.93
N GLY A 224 41.49 -0.87 -0.84
CA GLY A 224 42.94 -0.99 -0.80
C GLY A 224 43.54 0.09 0.11
N GLY A 225 44.47 -0.28 0.99
CA GLY A 225 45.10 0.65 1.94
C GLY A 225 45.76 1.87 1.27
N SER A 226 46.18 2.86 2.07
CA SER A 226 46.68 4.19 1.63
C SER A 226 47.64 4.17 0.42
N LYS A 227 48.49 3.14 0.31
CA LYS A 227 49.41 2.96 -0.82
C LYS A 227 48.70 2.80 -2.17
N ALA A 228 47.63 1.99 -2.22
CA ALA A 228 46.86 1.73 -3.45
C ALA A 228 45.98 2.93 -3.86
N GLN A 229 45.66 3.81 -2.91
CA GLN A 229 44.95 5.07 -3.18
C GLN A 229 45.90 6.10 -3.81
N ASN A 230 47.12 6.23 -3.27
CA ASN A 230 48.13 7.15 -3.80
C ASN A 230 48.59 6.78 -5.22
N GLU A 231 48.78 5.49 -5.51
CA GLU A 231 49.18 5.03 -6.84
C GLU A 231 48.08 5.30 -7.89
N ARG A 232 46.80 5.19 -7.50
CA ARG A 232 45.66 5.52 -8.37
C ARG A 232 45.53 7.02 -8.62
N ALA A 233 45.70 7.84 -7.59
CA ALA A 233 45.73 9.29 -7.74
C ALA A 233 46.86 9.74 -8.69
N ALA A 234 48.05 9.15 -8.56
CA ALA A 234 49.18 9.41 -9.45
C ALA A 234 48.88 8.99 -10.91
N ALA A 235 48.24 7.84 -11.12
CA ALA A 235 47.84 7.38 -12.44
C ALA A 235 46.79 8.29 -13.10
N LEU A 236 45.81 8.79 -12.33
CA LEU A 236 44.77 9.69 -12.82
C LEU A 236 45.36 11.06 -13.23
N VAL A 237 46.30 11.57 -12.43
CA VAL A 237 47.06 12.79 -12.76
C VAL A 237 47.87 12.60 -14.05
N ALA A 238 48.52 11.45 -14.24
CA ALA A 238 49.27 11.16 -15.46
C ALA A 238 48.36 11.08 -16.70
N ILE A 239 47.16 10.52 -16.57
CA ILE A 239 46.16 10.43 -17.66
C ILE A 239 45.64 11.83 -18.01
N LEU A 240 45.33 12.67 -17.02
CA LEU A 240 44.89 14.04 -17.26
C LEU A 240 45.98 14.89 -17.92
N ALA A 241 47.24 14.73 -17.50
CA ALA A 241 48.38 15.37 -18.13
C ALA A 241 48.65 14.88 -19.57
N ALA A 242 48.40 13.61 -19.87
CA ALA A 242 48.48 13.09 -21.23
C ALA A 242 47.34 13.65 -22.11
N ARG A 243 46.13 13.78 -21.54
CA ARG A 243 44.97 14.31 -22.25
C ARG A 243 45.06 15.82 -22.51
N SER A 244 45.71 16.57 -21.62
CA SER A 244 46.00 17.99 -21.86
C SER A 244 47.03 18.18 -22.98
N ARG A 245 48.05 17.32 -23.06
CA ARG A 245 49.05 17.35 -24.16
C ARG A 245 48.44 17.07 -25.53
N ILE A 246 47.45 16.19 -25.62
CA ILE A 246 46.74 15.91 -26.89
C ILE A 246 45.93 17.13 -27.38
N LYS A 247 45.56 18.06 -26.48
CA LYS A 247 44.79 19.26 -26.83
C LYS A 247 45.66 20.38 -27.41
N GLU A 248 46.99 20.32 -27.23
CA GLU A 248 47.93 21.36 -27.66
C GLU A 248 48.58 21.10 -29.04
N ASP A 249 48.53 19.88 -29.58
CA ASP A 249 49.11 19.54 -30.89
C ASP A 249 48.09 18.88 -31.84
N PRO A 250 47.41 19.62 -32.74
CA PRO A 250 46.47 19.06 -33.71
C PRO A 250 47.14 18.47 -34.97
N GLN A 251 48.45 18.65 -35.15
CA GLN A 251 49.18 18.30 -36.38
C GLN A 251 50.45 17.49 -36.08
N SER A 252 50.31 16.18 -35.85
CA SER A 252 51.40 15.25 -36.13
C SER A 252 50.87 14.00 -36.82
N THR A 253 51.14 13.92 -38.12
CA THR A 253 50.94 12.75 -38.96
C THR A 253 52.13 11.81 -38.76
N SER A 254 52.03 10.86 -37.81
CA SER A 254 52.92 9.71 -37.77
C SER A 254 52.16 8.43 -37.39
N ASN A 255 52.31 7.40 -38.21
CA ASN A 255 51.40 6.26 -38.31
C ASN A 255 51.75 5.12 -37.32
N LYS A 256 52.03 5.44 -36.06
CA LYS A 256 52.13 4.47 -34.95
C LYS A 256 51.64 5.11 -33.65
N LEU A 257 50.34 5.04 -33.38
CA LEU A 257 49.79 5.29 -32.04
C LEU A 257 49.94 4.01 -31.19
N PRO A 258 50.52 4.06 -29.98
CA PRO A 258 50.27 3.02 -28.99
C PRO A 258 48.76 3.05 -28.68
N ARG A 259 48.10 1.88 -28.70
CA ARG A 259 46.68 1.76 -28.34
C ARG A 259 46.44 2.48 -27.01
N ALA A 260 45.68 3.56 -27.03
CA ALA A 260 45.20 4.20 -25.81
C ALA A 260 44.29 3.19 -25.09
N TYR A 261 44.67 2.82 -23.87
CA TYR A 261 43.83 2.01 -23.00
C TYR A 261 42.50 2.72 -22.79
N SER A 262 41.39 2.05 -23.08
CA SER A 262 40.07 2.62 -22.82
C SER A 262 39.81 2.65 -21.32
N ILE A 263 38.94 3.55 -20.87
CA ILE A 263 38.42 3.58 -19.49
C ILE A 263 37.87 2.20 -19.08
N VAL A 264 37.37 1.43 -20.05
CA VAL A 264 36.83 0.07 -19.87
C VAL A 264 37.94 -0.96 -19.59
N ASP A 265 39.12 -0.80 -20.21
CA ASP A 265 40.28 -1.67 -19.99
C ASP A 265 40.94 -1.40 -18.63
N ALA A 266 41.00 -0.14 -18.20
CA ALA A 266 41.51 0.25 -16.89
C ALA A 266 40.56 -0.17 -15.75
N ALA A 267 39.25 -0.06 -15.96
CA ALA A 267 38.25 -0.52 -14.99
C ALA A 267 38.30 -2.04 -14.81
N SER A 268 38.45 -2.80 -15.90
CA SER A 268 38.50 -4.27 -15.85
C SER A 268 39.72 -4.83 -15.11
N ALA A 269 40.88 -4.16 -15.21
CA ALA A 269 42.08 -4.55 -14.46
C ALA A 269 41.96 -4.27 -12.94
N SER A 270 41.13 -3.30 -12.55
CA SER A 270 41.00 -2.85 -11.17
C SER A 270 40.08 -3.72 -10.29
N VAL A 271 39.17 -4.50 -10.90
CA VAL A 271 38.15 -5.27 -10.17
C VAL A 271 38.64 -6.66 -9.72
N HIS A 272 39.60 -7.29 -10.41
CA HIS A 272 39.92 -8.71 -10.16
C HIS A 272 41.37 -9.04 -9.76
N GLY A 273 42.28 -8.07 -9.71
CA GLY A 273 43.65 -8.31 -9.25
C GLY A 273 44.41 -9.45 -9.95
N ARG A 274 44.03 -9.88 -11.17
CA ARG A 274 44.69 -10.91 -11.98
C ARG A 274 44.56 -10.65 -13.48
N SER A 275 45.54 -11.15 -14.24
CA SER A 275 45.90 -10.87 -15.63
C SER A 275 44.82 -11.14 -16.71
N ALA A 276 44.96 -10.42 -17.83
CA ALA A 276 44.05 -10.19 -18.97
C ALA A 276 43.47 -11.38 -19.76
N ALA A 277 43.47 -12.62 -19.26
CA ALA A 277 43.01 -13.79 -20.01
C ALA A 277 41.52 -14.17 -19.81
N ALA A 278 40.80 -13.53 -18.88
CA ALA A 278 39.43 -13.92 -18.49
C ALA A 278 38.30 -13.05 -19.08
N ALA A 279 38.60 -12.14 -20.01
CA ALA A 279 37.63 -11.19 -20.59
C ALA A 279 36.70 -11.81 -21.66
N LYS A 280 36.11 -12.97 -21.37
CA LYS A 280 35.08 -13.63 -22.19
C LYS A 280 33.92 -14.10 -21.31
N ALA A 281 32.97 -13.21 -21.01
CA ALA A 281 31.66 -13.58 -20.43
C ALA A 281 30.53 -12.67 -20.97
N ALA A 282 29.29 -13.16 -20.85
CA ALA A 282 28.14 -13.00 -21.76
C ALA A 282 27.25 -11.74 -21.55
N PRO A 283 26.30 -11.43 -22.45
CA PRO A 283 25.61 -10.13 -22.52
C PRO A 283 24.45 -9.90 -21.53
N ASP A 284 24.11 -10.89 -20.70
CA ASP A 284 22.89 -10.89 -19.88
C ASP A 284 22.96 -9.96 -18.65
N ASP A 285 24.16 -9.55 -18.21
CA ASP A 285 24.35 -8.61 -17.09
C ASP A 285 23.93 -7.16 -17.40
N LYS A 286 23.58 -6.85 -18.65
CA LYS A 286 23.20 -5.49 -19.08
C LYS A 286 21.72 -5.15 -18.88
N THR A 287 20.85 -6.15 -18.67
CA THR A 287 19.40 -5.96 -18.54
C THR A 287 18.98 -5.64 -17.11
N ALA A 288 19.59 -6.27 -16.10
CA ALA A 288 19.31 -6.04 -14.68
C ALA A 288 19.62 -4.58 -14.25
N ALA A 289 20.72 -4.01 -14.74
CA ALA A 289 21.09 -2.61 -14.47
C ALA A 289 20.10 -1.60 -15.09
N ARG A 290 19.44 -1.97 -16.20
CA ARG A 290 18.46 -1.13 -16.88
C ARG A 290 17.10 -1.16 -16.17
N ILE A 291 16.73 -2.30 -15.57
CA ILE A 291 15.51 -2.48 -14.78
C ILE A 291 15.61 -1.76 -13.42
N ALA A 292 16.79 -1.82 -12.78
CA ALA A 292 17.04 -1.13 -11.51
C ALA A 292 16.94 0.40 -11.62
N MET A 293 17.34 1.00 -12.76
CA MET A 293 17.16 2.44 -13.00
C MET A 293 15.70 2.83 -13.26
N HIS A 294 14.86 1.89 -13.71
CA HIS A 294 13.43 2.15 -13.98
C HIS A 294 12.60 2.15 -12.69
N MET A 295 12.99 1.36 -11.68
CA MET A 295 12.33 1.31 -10.36
C MET A 295 12.75 2.44 -9.42
N ALA A 296 13.96 3.00 -9.58
CA ALA A 296 14.40 4.18 -8.83
C ALA A 296 13.75 5.51 -9.29
N GLY A 297 12.89 5.46 -10.33
CA GLY A 297 12.24 6.62 -10.93
C GLY A 297 10.87 6.99 -10.35
N GLU A 298 10.30 6.21 -9.44
CA GLU A 298 9.10 6.62 -8.71
C GLU A 298 9.50 7.49 -7.51
N ARG A 299 9.73 8.77 -7.79
CA ARG A 299 9.81 9.79 -6.75
C ARG A 299 8.51 9.77 -5.94
N ALA A 300 8.63 9.76 -4.60
CA ALA A 300 7.49 9.96 -3.72
C ALA A 300 6.71 11.22 -4.17
N PRO A 301 5.37 11.16 -4.32
CA PRO A 301 4.59 12.33 -4.64
C PRO A 301 4.83 13.37 -3.55
N VAL A 302 5.19 14.59 -3.97
CA VAL A 302 5.69 15.65 -3.07
C VAL A 302 4.62 16.06 -2.05
N ASN A 303 3.32 15.81 -2.32
CA ASN A 303 2.20 16.21 -1.46
C ASN A 303 1.06 15.16 -1.33
N SER A 304 1.36 13.90 -1.00
CA SER A 304 0.31 12.94 -0.60
C SER A 304 0.11 12.90 0.91
N THR A 305 -1.14 12.96 1.39
CA THR A 305 -1.45 12.67 2.80
C THR A 305 -2.01 11.27 2.94
N MET A 306 -1.60 10.56 3.99
CA MET A 306 -2.26 9.33 4.40
C MET A 306 -3.53 9.71 5.15
N VAL A 307 -4.66 9.61 4.49
CA VAL A 307 -5.97 9.85 5.10
C VAL A 307 -6.49 8.52 5.64
N LYS A 308 -6.88 8.50 6.91
CA LYS A 308 -7.60 7.35 7.49
C LYS A 308 -8.93 7.22 6.76
N SER A 309 -9.05 6.21 5.89
CA SER A 309 -10.27 6.05 5.11
C SER A 309 -11.42 5.58 6.03
N ARG A 310 -12.65 6.01 5.75
CA ARG A 310 -13.85 5.53 6.46
C ARG A 310 -14.20 4.08 6.10
N PHE A 311 -13.49 3.51 5.13
CA PHE A 311 -13.64 2.14 4.71
C PHE A 311 -12.73 1.27 5.56
N THR A 312 -13.35 0.38 6.33
CA THR A 312 -12.62 -0.64 7.08
C THR A 312 -12.02 -1.62 6.08
N THR A 313 -10.94 -2.32 6.44
CA THR A 313 -10.36 -3.42 5.65
C THR A 313 -11.36 -4.55 5.35
N GLY A 314 -12.53 -4.51 5.99
CA GLY A 314 -13.63 -5.46 5.78
C GLY A 314 -13.33 -6.81 6.38
N ALA A 315 -12.20 -6.96 7.09
CA ALA A 315 -11.76 -8.21 7.70
C ALA A 315 -12.76 -8.71 8.76
N ALA A 316 -13.25 -7.83 9.64
CA ALA A 316 -14.24 -8.21 10.64
C ALA A 316 -15.56 -8.66 10.00
N SER A 317 -16.09 -7.90 9.04
CA SER A 317 -17.29 -8.30 8.29
C SER A 317 -17.11 -9.58 7.48
N ARG A 318 -15.95 -9.76 6.84
CA ARG A 318 -15.62 -10.98 6.08
C ARG A 318 -15.60 -12.19 6.99
N SER A 319 -14.98 -12.07 8.16
CA SER A 319 -14.96 -13.13 9.16
C SER A 319 -16.32 -13.45 9.75
N PHE A 320 -17.18 -12.45 9.91
CA PHE A 320 -18.54 -12.66 10.42
C PHE A 320 -19.41 -13.43 9.42
N THR A 321 -19.25 -13.15 8.11
CA THR A 321 -20.07 -13.76 7.05
C THR A 321 -19.47 -15.00 6.40
N SER A 322 -18.18 -15.27 6.62
CA SER A 322 -17.46 -16.36 5.97
C SER A 322 -16.96 -17.37 6.98
N THR A 323 -17.24 -18.64 6.73
CA THR A 323 -16.71 -19.77 7.51
C THR A 323 -15.21 -20.01 7.29
N SER A 324 -14.63 -19.37 6.27
CA SER A 324 -13.23 -19.57 5.87
C SER A 324 -12.27 -18.58 6.54
N PHE A 325 -12.74 -17.42 6.98
CA PHE A 325 -11.92 -16.41 7.64
C PHE A 325 -12.03 -16.51 9.16
N ASP A 326 -10.92 -16.32 9.87
CA ASP A 326 -10.91 -16.38 11.33
C ASP A 326 -11.68 -15.19 11.89
N PRO A 327 -12.43 -15.36 12.99
CA PRO A 327 -13.29 -14.33 13.57
C PRO A 327 -12.44 -13.12 14.01
N VAL A 328 -12.45 -12.08 13.19
CA VAL A 328 -11.82 -10.80 13.46
C VAL A 328 -12.87 -9.91 14.13
N THR A 329 -12.63 -9.54 15.38
CA THR A 329 -13.55 -8.71 16.19
C THR A 329 -13.23 -7.22 16.14
N LYS A 330 -12.09 -6.85 15.53
CA LYS A 330 -11.63 -5.46 15.43
C LYS A 330 -11.63 -4.99 13.98
N ASN A 331 -12.19 -3.82 13.73
CA ASN A 331 -12.10 -3.18 12.42
C ASN A 331 -10.80 -2.38 12.33
N GLU A 332 -9.96 -2.75 11.38
CA GLU A 332 -8.79 -1.95 10.99
C GLU A 332 -9.19 -0.98 9.89
N PHE A 333 -8.67 0.24 9.98
CA PHE A 333 -8.88 1.27 8.96
C PHE A 333 -7.69 1.28 8.01
N GLU A 334 -7.97 1.34 6.72
CA GLU A 334 -6.92 1.47 5.71
C GLU A 334 -6.55 2.94 5.51
N TYR A 335 -5.26 3.23 5.55
CA TYR A 335 -4.74 4.56 5.22
C TYR A 335 -4.51 4.65 3.72
N VAL A 336 -5.36 5.42 3.04
CA VAL A 336 -5.23 5.64 1.60
C VAL A 336 -4.41 6.91 1.38
N LYS A 337 -3.45 6.84 0.46
CA LYS A 337 -2.73 8.02 0.00
C LYS A 337 -3.65 8.84 -0.90
N VAL A 338 -4.10 9.98 -0.41
CA VAL A 338 -4.94 10.91 -1.17
C VAL A 338 -4.08 12.11 -1.58
N GLU A 339 -4.15 12.48 -2.86
CA GLU A 339 -3.53 13.70 -3.39
C GLU A 339 -4.22 14.92 -2.76
N LYS A 340 -3.43 15.85 -2.20
CA LYS A 340 -3.97 17.06 -1.59
C LYS A 340 -4.56 17.96 -2.67
N ASN A 341 -5.86 18.25 -2.57
CA ASN A 341 -6.53 19.26 -3.38
C ASN A 341 -6.78 20.51 -2.52
N PRO A 342 -5.90 21.52 -2.57
CA PRO A 342 -6.09 22.74 -1.81
C PRO A 342 -7.33 23.50 -2.30
N LYS A 343 -8.12 24.04 -1.36
CA LYS A 343 -9.30 24.87 -1.69
C LYS A 343 -8.98 26.35 -1.89
N LYS A 344 -7.81 26.78 -1.40
CA LYS A 344 -7.35 28.17 -1.49
C LYS A 344 -6.60 28.40 -2.79
N LYS A 345 -6.66 29.64 -3.28
CA LYS A 345 -5.89 30.08 -4.45
C LYS A 345 -4.45 30.38 -4.06
N GLY A 346 -3.51 30.16 -4.99
CA GLY A 346 -2.10 30.52 -4.82
C GLY A 346 -1.80 31.89 -5.42
N TYR A 347 -0.78 32.57 -4.90
CA TYR A 347 -0.31 33.86 -5.43
C TYR A 347 1.20 33.82 -5.63
N VAL A 348 1.64 34.13 -6.85
CA VAL A 348 3.05 34.14 -7.25
C VAL A 348 3.37 35.43 -7.97
N GLN A 349 4.53 36.01 -7.68
CA GLN A 349 5.08 37.16 -8.37
C GLN A 349 6.32 36.77 -9.17
N LEU A 350 6.26 36.99 -10.48
CA LEU A 350 7.40 36.87 -11.38
C LEU A 350 8.02 38.26 -11.55
N GLN A 351 9.26 38.42 -11.08
CA GLN A 351 10.03 39.64 -11.36
C GLN A 351 10.71 39.49 -12.71
N THR A 352 10.31 40.28 -13.70
CA THR A 352 10.89 40.24 -15.05
C THR A 352 11.74 41.48 -15.33
N THR A 353 12.50 41.47 -16.42
CA THR A 353 13.27 42.65 -16.86
C THR A 353 12.42 43.88 -17.15
N HIS A 354 11.15 43.71 -17.51
CA HIS A 354 10.22 44.81 -17.81
C HIS A 354 9.31 45.17 -16.62
N GLY A 355 9.50 44.53 -15.46
CA GLY A 355 8.73 44.77 -14.24
C GLY A 355 8.09 43.49 -13.68
N ASP A 356 7.22 43.67 -12.69
CA ASP A 356 6.66 42.57 -11.91
C ASP A 356 5.31 42.11 -12.47
N LEU A 357 5.11 40.80 -12.54
CA LEU A 357 3.85 40.16 -12.90
C LEU A 357 3.31 39.37 -11.71
N ASN A 358 2.14 39.76 -11.22
CA ASN A 358 1.45 39.05 -10.15
C ASN A 358 0.41 38.11 -10.76
N ILE A 359 0.56 36.82 -10.48
CA ILE A 359 -0.26 35.74 -11.01
C ILE A 359 -1.05 35.11 -9.86
N GLU A 360 -2.37 35.04 -10.05
CA GLU A 360 -3.29 34.24 -9.23
C GLU A 360 -3.41 32.85 -9.83
N LEU A 361 -3.29 31.82 -8.99
CA LEU A 361 -3.32 30.40 -9.37
C LEU A 361 -4.58 29.73 -8.85
N HIS A 362 -5.28 29.01 -9.71
CA HIS A 362 -6.52 28.27 -9.41
C HIS A 362 -6.21 26.84 -8.93
N CYS A 363 -5.56 26.75 -7.77
CA CYS A 363 -5.14 25.46 -7.17
C CYS A 363 -6.33 24.55 -6.79
N ASP A 364 -7.53 25.12 -6.67
CA ASP A 364 -8.79 24.42 -6.42
C ASP A 364 -9.30 23.62 -7.62
N ILE A 365 -9.01 24.12 -8.83
CA ILE A 365 -9.50 23.52 -10.09
C ILE A 365 -8.40 22.69 -10.76
N THR A 366 -7.16 23.20 -10.75
CA THR A 366 -6.00 22.58 -11.41
C THR A 366 -4.89 22.28 -10.39
N PRO A 367 -5.13 21.33 -9.46
CA PRO A 367 -4.23 21.10 -8.34
C PRO A 367 -2.86 20.58 -8.78
N ARG A 368 -2.77 19.68 -9.77
CA ARG A 368 -1.46 19.17 -10.20
C ARG A 368 -0.67 20.22 -10.96
N THR A 369 -1.35 20.98 -11.83
CA THR A 369 -0.69 22.03 -12.62
C THR A 369 -0.13 23.14 -11.72
N CYS A 370 -0.92 23.58 -10.74
CA CYS A 370 -0.49 24.60 -9.79
C CYS A 370 0.63 24.11 -8.86
N GLU A 371 0.58 22.85 -8.41
CA GLU A 371 1.64 22.24 -7.60
C GLU A 371 2.96 22.23 -8.36
N ASN A 372 2.94 21.79 -9.62
CA ASN A 372 4.11 21.78 -10.49
C ASN A 372 4.71 23.19 -10.61
N PHE A 373 3.87 24.19 -10.89
CA PHE A 373 4.32 25.57 -11.04
C PHE A 373 4.91 26.14 -9.75
N ILE A 374 4.19 26.07 -8.62
CA ILE A 374 4.66 26.61 -7.33
C ILE A 374 5.95 25.93 -6.88
N THR A 375 6.03 24.60 -7.00
CA THR A 375 7.23 23.86 -6.60
C THR A 375 8.44 24.23 -7.49
N HIS A 376 8.25 24.45 -8.79
CA HIS A 376 9.31 24.97 -9.65
C HIS A 376 9.74 26.40 -9.26
N CYS A 377 8.78 27.25 -8.86
CA CYS A 377 9.07 28.59 -8.35
C CYS A 377 9.90 28.54 -7.06
N GLU A 378 9.53 27.68 -6.09
CA GLU A 378 10.26 27.52 -4.82
C GLU A 378 11.67 26.95 -5.02
N ARG A 379 11.84 26.02 -5.97
CA ARG A 379 13.15 25.48 -6.35
C ARG A 379 14.02 26.50 -7.11
N GLY A 380 13.48 27.66 -7.46
CA GLY A 380 14.16 28.67 -8.28
C GLY A 380 14.39 28.22 -9.72
N TYR A 381 13.60 27.26 -10.23
CA TYR A 381 13.76 26.68 -11.57
C TYR A 381 13.57 27.71 -12.68
N TYR A 382 12.72 28.72 -12.46
CA TYR A 382 12.44 29.79 -13.42
C TYR A 382 13.39 31.00 -13.30
N ASN A 383 14.33 30.99 -12.38
CA ASN A 383 15.27 32.10 -12.21
C ASN A 383 16.26 32.15 -13.39
N GLY A 384 16.32 33.29 -14.07
CA GLY A 384 17.13 33.49 -15.28
C GLY A 384 16.51 32.94 -16.57
N VAL A 385 15.27 32.42 -16.52
CA VAL A 385 14.61 31.84 -17.71
C VAL A 385 14.04 32.92 -18.62
N ALA A 386 14.36 32.85 -19.91
CA ALA A 386 13.87 33.77 -20.93
C ALA A 386 12.52 33.35 -21.53
N PHE A 387 11.75 34.33 -21.96
CA PHE A 387 10.58 34.14 -22.82
C PHE A 387 11.04 34.00 -24.27
N HIS A 388 11.15 32.76 -24.73
CA HIS A 388 11.73 32.43 -26.02
C HIS A 388 10.76 32.62 -27.20
N ARG A 389 9.48 32.89 -26.96
CA ARG A 389 8.48 33.08 -28.03
C ARG A 389 7.43 34.12 -27.63
N SER A 390 7.19 35.12 -28.49
CA SER A 390 6.20 36.17 -28.29
C SER A 390 5.48 36.48 -29.61
N ILE A 391 4.16 36.35 -29.63
CA ILE A 391 3.31 36.67 -30.79
C ILE A 391 2.35 37.78 -30.39
N ARG A 392 2.49 38.94 -31.04
CA ARG A 392 1.66 40.12 -30.79
C ARG A 392 0.18 39.80 -30.98
N ASN A 393 -0.68 40.34 -30.11
CA ASN A 393 -2.12 40.05 -30.05
C ASN A 393 -2.49 38.58 -29.84
N PHE A 394 -1.55 37.71 -29.47
CA PHE A 394 -1.83 36.31 -29.19
C PHE A 394 -1.30 35.90 -27.83
N MET A 395 0.00 35.62 -27.68
CA MET A 395 0.56 35.06 -26.46
C MET A 395 2.07 35.29 -26.34
N ILE A 396 2.58 35.16 -25.12
CA ILE A 396 4.00 35.07 -24.80
C ILE A 396 4.28 33.79 -24.03
N GLN A 397 5.29 33.03 -24.45
CA GLN A 397 5.63 31.70 -23.94
C GLN A 397 7.03 31.68 -23.31
N GLY A 398 7.14 31.01 -22.18
CA GLY A 398 8.36 30.88 -21.39
C GLY A 398 8.38 29.57 -20.60
N GLY A 399 9.26 29.50 -19.59
CA GLY A 399 9.36 28.33 -18.71
C GLY A 399 10.22 27.18 -19.25
N ASP A 400 11.02 27.42 -20.29
CA ASP A 400 12.05 26.50 -20.78
C ASP A 400 13.44 26.99 -20.33
N PRO A 401 14.13 26.30 -19.40
CA PRO A 401 15.46 26.70 -18.93
C PRO A 401 16.54 26.62 -20.01
N THR A 402 16.32 25.86 -21.08
CA THR A 402 17.27 25.79 -22.20
C THR A 402 17.12 26.96 -23.18
N GLY A 403 15.99 27.68 -23.13
CA GLY A 403 15.67 28.77 -24.07
C GLY A 403 15.44 28.32 -25.52
N THR A 404 15.43 27.01 -25.80
CA THR A 404 15.29 26.48 -27.17
C THR A 404 13.84 26.44 -27.64
N GLY A 405 12.90 26.35 -26.69
CA GLY A 405 11.46 26.16 -26.89
C GLY A 405 11.01 24.69 -26.87
N LYS A 406 11.95 23.75 -26.74
CA LYS A 406 11.67 22.30 -26.71
C LYS A 406 12.03 21.65 -25.37
N GLY A 407 12.66 22.38 -24.46
CA GLY A 407 13.07 21.85 -23.16
C GLY A 407 12.01 22.02 -22.07
N GLY A 408 12.38 21.69 -20.84
CA GLY A 408 11.50 21.81 -19.69
C GLY A 408 10.93 20.48 -19.22
N GLU A 409 11.06 20.22 -17.92
CA GLU A 409 10.63 18.98 -17.27
C GLU A 409 9.74 19.31 -16.08
N SER A 410 8.74 18.47 -15.81
CA SER A 410 7.91 18.61 -14.61
C SER A 410 8.68 18.24 -13.34
N ILE A 411 8.12 18.56 -12.17
CA ILE A 411 8.70 18.18 -10.87
C ILE A 411 8.84 16.66 -10.69
N TRP A 412 8.00 15.88 -11.39
CA TRP A 412 7.98 14.42 -11.35
C TRP A 412 8.94 13.77 -12.35
N GLY A 413 9.60 14.56 -13.21
CA GLY A 413 10.51 14.06 -14.25
C GLY A 413 9.81 13.34 -15.41
N LYS A 414 8.47 13.34 -15.43
CA LYS A 414 7.63 12.79 -16.51
C LYS A 414 6.53 13.80 -16.88
N PRO A 415 6.07 13.86 -18.13
CA PRO A 415 4.94 14.71 -18.49
C PRO A 415 3.68 14.34 -17.69
N PHE A 416 2.84 15.32 -17.37
CA PHE A 416 1.61 15.10 -16.59
C PHE A 416 0.34 15.44 -17.36
N ASN A 417 -0.79 14.91 -16.87
CA ASN A 417 -2.10 14.98 -17.51
C ASN A 417 -2.64 16.41 -17.62
N ASP A 418 -3.40 16.70 -18.68
CA ASP A 418 -4.19 17.93 -18.77
C ASP A 418 -5.35 17.95 -17.75
N GLU A 419 -5.66 19.12 -17.21
CA GLU A 419 -6.76 19.37 -16.27
C GLU A 419 -7.75 20.40 -16.86
N PRO A 420 -8.39 20.14 -18.01
CA PRO A 420 -9.29 21.11 -18.63
C PRO A 420 -10.58 21.26 -17.82
N ASN A 421 -10.98 22.49 -17.53
CA ASN A 421 -12.24 22.79 -16.84
C ASN A 421 -13.09 23.79 -17.65
N SER A 422 -14.41 23.61 -17.67
CA SER A 422 -15.34 24.52 -18.36
C SER A 422 -15.38 25.92 -17.76
N LYS A 423 -15.00 26.08 -16.48
CA LYS A 423 -14.92 27.38 -15.80
C LYS A 423 -13.71 28.20 -16.21
N LEU A 424 -12.61 27.52 -16.58
CA LEU A 424 -11.34 28.15 -16.93
C LEU A 424 -11.16 28.11 -18.44
N LEU A 425 -11.64 29.16 -19.10
CA LEU A 425 -11.52 29.34 -20.54
C LEU A 425 -10.45 30.38 -20.86
N HIS A 426 -9.90 30.33 -22.07
CA HIS A 426 -8.96 31.31 -22.60
C HIS A 426 -9.68 32.62 -23.00
N SER A 427 -10.50 33.15 -22.10
CA SER A 427 -11.30 34.34 -22.28
C SER A 427 -10.63 35.50 -21.56
N GLY A 428 -10.04 36.42 -22.34
CA GLY A 428 -9.44 37.65 -21.84
C GLY A 428 -7.91 37.69 -21.92
N ARG A 429 -7.38 38.87 -21.62
CA ARG A 429 -5.94 39.14 -21.53
C ARG A 429 -5.43 38.75 -20.15
N GLY A 430 -4.23 38.18 -20.09
CA GLY A 430 -3.55 37.81 -18.85
C GLY A 430 -3.88 36.39 -18.37
N VAL A 431 -4.63 35.58 -19.12
CA VAL A 431 -4.84 34.17 -18.78
C VAL A 431 -3.52 33.40 -18.92
N VAL A 432 -3.20 32.56 -17.94
CA VAL A 432 -1.97 31.75 -17.87
C VAL A 432 -2.31 30.28 -18.03
N SER A 433 -1.64 29.63 -18.99
CA SER A 433 -1.89 28.24 -19.38
C SER A 433 -0.60 27.47 -19.63
N MET A 434 -0.65 26.15 -19.49
CA MET A 434 0.49 25.26 -19.77
C MET A 434 0.68 25.06 -21.28
N ALA A 435 1.93 25.10 -21.72
CA ALA A 435 2.30 24.67 -23.06
C ALA A 435 2.46 23.14 -23.09
N ASN A 436 1.96 22.50 -24.14
CA ASN A 436 2.06 21.06 -24.35
C ASN A 436 2.37 20.76 -25.83
N SER A 437 2.80 19.52 -26.11
CA SER A 437 3.09 19.03 -27.47
C SER A 437 2.06 18.00 -27.95
N GLY A 438 0.89 17.96 -27.29
CA GLY A 438 -0.15 16.97 -27.46
C GLY A 438 -0.88 16.69 -26.14
N PRO A 439 -1.96 15.89 -26.16
CA PRO A 439 -2.72 15.57 -24.97
C PRO A 439 -1.84 14.94 -23.88
N HIS A 440 -1.99 15.40 -22.64
CA HIS A 440 -1.31 14.89 -21.44
C HIS A 440 0.23 14.97 -21.47
N THR A 441 0.78 16.00 -22.13
CA THR A 441 2.24 16.20 -22.23
C THR A 441 2.73 17.47 -21.54
N ASN A 442 2.12 17.85 -20.41
CA ASN A 442 2.53 19.06 -19.70
C ASN A 442 3.90 18.88 -19.03
N GLY A 443 4.76 19.91 -19.15
CA GLY A 443 6.10 19.96 -18.56
C GLY A 443 6.26 21.15 -17.61
N SER A 444 7.26 22.01 -17.86
CA SER A 444 7.47 23.26 -17.12
C SER A 444 7.09 24.52 -17.91
N GLN A 445 6.86 24.39 -19.22
CA GLN A 445 6.60 25.54 -20.09
C GLN A 445 5.17 26.06 -19.92
N PHE A 446 5.02 27.38 -19.91
CA PHE A 446 3.73 28.06 -19.81
C PHE A 446 3.68 29.28 -20.72
N PHE A 447 2.48 29.75 -21.01
CA PHE A 447 2.26 30.97 -21.78
C PHE A 447 1.20 31.86 -21.15
N ILE A 448 1.31 33.16 -21.42
CA ILE A 448 0.39 34.20 -20.98
C ILE A 448 -0.27 34.81 -22.22
N LEU A 449 -1.60 34.90 -22.21
CA LEU A 449 -2.36 35.44 -23.33
C LEU A 449 -2.37 36.98 -23.35
N TYR A 450 -2.14 37.56 -24.53
CA TYR A 450 -2.36 38.99 -24.77
C TYR A 450 -3.81 39.30 -25.16
N LYS A 451 -4.50 38.31 -25.75
CA LYS A 451 -5.90 38.38 -26.21
C LYS A 451 -6.60 37.05 -25.98
N SER A 452 -7.93 37.08 -25.92
CA SER A 452 -8.77 35.88 -25.86
C SER A 452 -8.49 34.92 -27.02
N ALA A 453 -8.32 33.63 -26.74
CA ALA A 453 -7.95 32.60 -27.70
C ALA A 453 -8.83 31.34 -27.56
N ASN A 454 -10.08 31.43 -28.05
CA ASN A 454 -11.07 30.35 -27.88
C ASN A 454 -10.67 29.01 -28.52
N HIS A 455 -9.77 29.02 -29.52
CA HIS A 455 -9.31 27.81 -30.21
C HIS A 455 -8.34 26.94 -29.36
N LEU A 456 -7.85 27.47 -28.23
CA LEU A 456 -7.00 26.77 -27.26
C LEU A 456 -7.82 26.13 -26.12
N ASN A 457 -9.11 26.43 -26.03
CA ASN A 457 -9.99 25.84 -25.02
C ASN A 457 -9.98 24.32 -25.10
N PHE A 458 -9.91 23.67 -23.93
CA PHE A 458 -9.83 22.21 -23.75
C PHE A 458 -8.59 21.53 -24.37
N LYS A 459 -7.64 22.29 -24.95
CA LYS A 459 -6.36 21.76 -25.44
C LYS A 459 -5.21 22.06 -24.49
N HIS A 460 -5.25 23.23 -23.86
CA HIS A 460 -4.26 23.67 -22.88
C HIS A 460 -4.92 23.87 -21.53
N THR A 461 -4.24 23.43 -20.48
CA THR A 461 -4.70 23.58 -19.11
C THR A 461 -4.49 25.02 -18.65
N VAL A 462 -5.59 25.73 -18.43
CA VAL A 462 -5.58 27.06 -17.81
C VAL A 462 -5.47 26.86 -16.30
N PHE A 463 -4.45 27.43 -15.66
CA PHE A 463 -4.22 27.24 -14.23
C PHE A 463 -4.09 28.55 -13.44
N GLY A 464 -4.14 29.71 -14.12
CA GLY A 464 -4.06 31.00 -13.44
C GLY A 464 -4.37 32.20 -14.32
N GLY A 465 -4.28 33.38 -13.73
CA GLY A 465 -4.50 34.66 -14.38
C GLY A 465 -3.63 35.75 -13.77
N VAL A 466 -3.15 36.65 -14.62
CA VAL A 466 -2.40 37.85 -14.22
C VAL A 466 -3.37 38.84 -13.59
N VAL A 467 -3.21 39.06 -12.29
CA VAL A 467 -4.03 40.01 -11.49
C VAL A 467 -3.35 41.37 -11.33
N GLY A 468 -2.03 41.43 -11.46
CA GLY A 468 -1.24 42.67 -11.37
C GLY A 468 -0.08 42.65 -12.37
N GLY A 469 0.30 43.83 -12.89
CA GLY A 469 1.36 43.93 -13.90
C GLY A 469 0.86 43.87 -15.35
N LEU A 470 -0.42 44.14 -15.60
CA LEU A 470 -0.97 44.23 -16.97
C LEU A 470 -0.26 45.29 -17.84
N THR A 471 0.27 46.34 -17.22
CA THR A 471 1.10 47.37 -17.88
C THR A 471 2.44 46.80 -18.33
N THR A 472 3.10 45.99 -17.50
CA THR A 472 4.31 45.24 -17.85
C THR A 472 4.03 44.25 -18.98
N LEU A 473 2.92 43.52 -18.92
CA LEU A 473 2.50 42.64 -20.01
C LEU A 473 2.28 43.40 -21.33
N ALA A 474 1.73 44.62 -21.27
CA ALA A 474 1.61 45.49 -22.45
C ALA A 474 2.95 46.06 -22.95
N ALA A 475 3.94 46.25 -22.07
CA ALA A 475 5.29 46.62 -22.47
C ALA A 475 6.02 45.45 -23.16
N MET A 476 5.90 44.24 -22.62
CA MET A 476 6.47 43.02 -23.21
C MET A 476 5.91 42.73 -24.61
N GLU A 477 4.64 43.03 -24.84
CA GLU A 477 4.01 42.86 -26.17
C GLU A 477 4.56 43.82 -27.24
N LYS A 478 5.03 45.00 -26.85
CA LYS A 478 5.55 46.01 -27.79
C LYS A 478 6.94 45.67 -28.30
N VAL A 479 7.67 44.78 -27.63
CA VAL A 479 9.01 44.35 -28.04
C VAL A 479 8.96 43.79 -29.47
N PRO A 480 9.86 44.21 -30.37
CA PRO A 480 9.93 43.65 -31.72
C PRO A 480 10.45 42.20 -31.68
N VAL A 481 9.94 41.37 -32.58
CA VAL A 481 10.26 39.93 -32.65
C VAL A 481 10.91 39.61 -33.99
N ASP A 482 11.76 38.59 -33.99
CA ASP A 482 12.40 38.01 -35.18
C ASP A 482 11.45 37.07 -35.93
N ASP A 483 11.86 36.57 -37.10
CA ASP A 483 11.09 35.65 -37.95
C ASP A 483 10.70 34.32 -37.24
N ASN A 484 11.44 33.95 -36.19
CA ASN A 484 11.16 32.78 -35.35
C ASN A 484 10.27 33.08 -34.12
N ASP A 485 9.52 34.20 -34.14
CA ASP A 485 8.72 34.72 -33.03
C ASP A 485 9.55 35.01 -31.75
N ARG A 486 10.88 35.15 -31.86
CA ARG A 486 11.76 35.39 -30.71
C ARG A 486 11.90 36.89 -30.44
N PRO A 487 11.71 37.38 -29.21
CA PRO A 487 11.95 38.79 -28.88
C PRO A 487 13.40 39.20 -29.19
N LEU A 488 13.58 40.34 -29.88
CA LEU A 488 14.91 40.90 -30.15
C LEU A 488 15.58 41.41 -28.86
N GLU A 489 14.78 41.99 -27.97
CA GLU A 489 15.20 42.31 -26.61
C GLU A 489 14.88 41.12 -25.71
N GLU A 490 15.89 40.61 -24.98
CA GLU A 490 15.74 39.44 -24.15
C GLU A 490 14.86 39.74 -22.92
N ILE A 491 13.66 39.17 -22.91
CA ILE A 491 12.75 39.23 -21.77
C ILE A 491 13.00 38.00 -20.89
N LYS A 492 13.48 38.21 -19.66
CA LYS A 492 13.78 37.12 -18.72
C LYS A 492 13.16 37.33 -17.35
N ILE A 493 12.93 36.21 -16.66
CA ILE A 493 12.49 36.17 -15.27
C ILE A 493 13.75 36.27 -14.41
N THR A 494 13.88 37.35 -13.65
CA THR A 494 15.02 37.58 -12.75
C THR A 494 14.88 36.74 -11.49
N SER A 495 13.71 36.78 -10.86
CA SER A 495 13.42 36.03 -9.66
C SER A 495 11.92 35.71 -9.58
N VAL A 496 11.58 34.71 -8.77
CA VAL A 496 10.18 34.37 -8.47
C VAL A 496 9.97 34.37 -6.96
N THR A 497 8.92 35.05 -6.51
CA THR A 497 8.49 35.08 -5.11
C THR A 497 7.11 34.46 -4.99
N VAL A 498 6.96 33.45 -4.14
CA VAL A 498 5.66 32.83 -3.82
C VAL A 498 5.10 33.54 -2.60
N PHE A 499 3.96 34.23 -2.75
CA PHE A 499 3.32 34.97 -1.65
C PHE A 499 2.41 34.09 -0.82
N VAL A 500 1.63 33.23 -1.47
CA VAL A 500 0.69 32.32 -0.82
C VAL A 500 0.89 30.94 -1.44
N ASN A 501 1.36 30.00 -0.63
CA ASN A 501 1.47 28.60 -1.01
C ASN A 501 0.37 27.78 -0.30
N PRO A 502 -0.71 27.42 -1.01
CA PRO A 502 -1.84 26.70 -0.40
C PRO A 502 -1.53 25.21 -0.13
N TYR A 503 -0.35 24.70 -0.50
CA TYR A 503 0.04 23.31 -0.26
C TYR A 503 0.82 23.12 1.04
N THR A 504 1.52 24.15 1.51
CA THR A 504 2.33 24.13 2.75
C THR A 504 1.58 24.69 3.95
N GLU A 505 0.71 25.67 3.73
CA GLU A 505 -0.22 26.16 4.75
C GLU A 505 -1.26 25.08 5.03
N LEU A 506 -0.95 24.21 5.99
CA LEU A 506 -1.92 23.31 6.60
C LEU A 506 -3.14 24.13 7.02
N ASP A 507 -4.33 23.77 6.51
CA ASP A 507 -5.56 24.39 6.97
C ASP A 507 -5.62 24.24 8.50
N GLU A 508 -5.80 25.33 9.23
CA GLU A 508 -5.89 25.34 10.69
C GLU A 508 -6.95 24.31 11.15
N GLU A 509 -8.00 24.12 10.36
CA GLU A 509 -9.03 23.10 10.51
C GLU A 509 -8.52 21.65 10.41
N GLU A 510 -7.52 21.37 9.57
CA GLU A 510 -6.90 20.04 9.48
C GLU A 510 -5.93 19.79 10.64
N GLN A 511 -5.22 20.83 11.09
CA GLN A 511 -4.39 20.73 12.29
C GLN A 511 -5.23 20.53 13.55
N GLU A 512 -6.37 21.22 13.66
CA GLU A 512 -7.32 21.04 14.76
C GLU A 512 -7.94 19.63 14.72
N LYS A 513 -8.40 19.15 13.57
CA LYS A 513 -8.88 17.75 13.45
C LYS A 513 -7.82 16.72 13.78
N ALA A 514 -6.58 16.94 13.35
CA ALA A 514 -5.47 16.03 13.66
C ALA A 514 -5.07 16.07 15.15
N LYS A 515 -5.29 17.20 15.84
CA LYS A 515 -5.13 17.31 17.29
C LYS A 515 -6.28 16.61 18.02
N ASP A 516 -7.51 16.86 17.62
CA ASP A 516 -8.71 16.20 18.16
C ASP A 516 -8.62 14.66 18.01
N GLU A 517 -8.15 14.15 16.85
CA GLU A 517 -7.94 12.72 16.64
C GLU A 517 -6.81 12.12 17.49
N LYS A 518 -5.76 12.89 17.80
CA LYS A 518 -4.69 12.45 18.71
C LYS A 518 -5.17 12.43 20.14
N ASP A 519 -5.91 13.45 20.58
CA ASP A 519 -6.45 13.53 21.93
C ASP A 519 -7.44 12.36 22.20
N ILE A 520 -8.25 11.96 21.21
CA ILE A 520 -9.12 10.77 21.31
C ILE A 520 -8.31 9.46 21.39
N GLY A 521 -7.23 9.33 20.61
CA GLY A 521 -6.38 8.13 20.62
C GLY A 521 -5.59 7.96 21.92
N ASP A 522 -5.20 9.06 22.56
CA ASP A 522 -4.55 9.05 23.86
C ASP A 522 -5.54 8.71 24.98
N GLU A 523 -6.80 9.16 24.91
CA GLU A 523 -7.84 8.72 25.86
C GLU A 523 -8.14 7.21 25.76
N GLU A 524 -8.18 6.63 24.56
CA GLU A 524 -8.34 5.17 24.37
C GLU A 524 -7.13 4.36 24.89
N ASN A 525 -5.91 4.90 24.76
CA ASN A 525 -4.69 4.27 25.30
C ASN A 525 -4.60 4.36 26.84
N VAL A 526 -5.10 5.43 27.45
CA VAL A 526 -5.12 5.55 28.93
C VAL A 526 -6.09 4.53 29.56
N THR A 527 -7.17 4.15 28.87
CA THR A 527 -8.04 3.04 29.29
C THR A 527 -7.39 1.66 29.20
N PHE A 528 -6.22 1.50 28.56
CA PHE A 528 -5.53 0.21 28.40
C PHE A 528 -4.75 -0.24 29.66
N TRP A 529 -4.42 0.66 30.60
CA TRP A 529 -3.68 0.31 31.83
C TRP A 529 -4.54 0.19 33.11
N ALA A 530 -5.87 0.14 32.99
CA ALA A 530 -6.74 -0.14 34.13
C ALA A 530 -6.93 -1.68 34.30
N PRO A 531 -6.74 -2.23 35.51
CA PRO A 531 -6.92 -3.66 35.74
C PRO A 531 -8.42 -4.03 35.67
N PHE A 532 -8.72 -4.97 34.79
CA PHE A 532 -9.95 -5.76 34.63
C PHE A 532 -11.14 -5.35 35.53
N GLY A 533 -12.05 -4.54 34.98
CA GLY A 533 -13.31 -4.18 35.61
C GLY A 533 -14.24 -3.47 34.63
N GLU A 534 -15.17 -4.24 34.05
CA GLU A 534 -16.44 -3.84 33.44
C GLU A 534 -16.57 -2.43 32.84
N LYS A 535 -16.65 -2.36 31.50
CA LYS A 535 -17.66 -1.57 30.77
C LYS A 535 -17.68 -1.96 29.30
N ILE A 536 -18.53 -2.93 28.96
CA ILE A 536 -18.94 -3.20 27.58
C ILE A 536 -19.93 -2.09 27.20
N GLY A 537 -19.52 -1.25 26.25
CA GLY A 537 -20.30 -0.14 25.73
C GLY A 537 -21.61 -0.59 25.07
N SER A 538 -22.67 0.11 25.45
CA SER A 538 -24.05 -0.05 24.98
C SER A 538 -24.21 0.42 23.53
N TRP A 539 -23.98 -0.48 22.57
CA TRP A 539 -24.55 -0.37 21.22
C TRP A 539 -24.73 -1.75 20.60
N TYR A 540 -25.70 -2.52 21.11
CA TYR A 540 -26.64 -3.31 20.32
C TYR A 540 -27.69 -3.85 21.28
N SER A 541 -28.95 -3.70 20.89
CA SER A 541 -30.15 -4.07 21.61
C SER A 541 -30.08 -5.51 22.15
N ASN A 542 -30.16 -5.69 23.48
CA ASN A 542 -30.41 -7.00 24.07
C ASN A 542 -31.85 -7.02 24.60
N PRO A 543 -32.80 -7.73 23.95
CA PRO A 543 -34.14 -7.91 24.47
C PRO A 543 -34.15 -9.06 25.48
N GLY A 544 -34.37 -8.72 26.75
CA GLY A 544 -34.94 -9.64 27.73
C GLY A 544 -33.96 -10.47 28.55
N THR A 545 -34.40 -10.71 29.79
CA THR A 545 -33.82 -11.56 30.85
C THR A 545 -32.60 -10.93 31.54
N GLY A 546 -32.69 -10.39 32.77
CA GLY A 546 -33.59 -10.69 33.87
C GLY A 546 -33.06 -11.85 34.71
N THR A 547 -31.84 -11.73 35.24
CA THR A 547 -31.35 -12.58 36.33
C THR A 547 -31.37 -11.80 37.64
N THR A 548 -32.33 -12.21 38.47
CA THR A 548 -32.35 -12.03 39.92
C THR A 548 -31.11 -12.64 40.55
N GLU A 549 -30.35 -11.85 41.31
CA GLU A 549 -29.71 -12.36 42.53
C GLU A 549 -29.85 -11.33 43.66
N SER A 550 -30.16 -11.89 44.81
CA SER A 550 -30.54 -11.30 46.09
C SER A 550 -29.35 -10.68 46.83
N GLY A 551 -29.55 -9.48 47.38
CA GLY A 551 -28.61 -8.88 48.33
C GLY A 551 -29.12 -7.58 48.95
N THR A 552 -29.88 -7.74 50.04
CA THR A 552 -29.96 -6.87 51.23
C THR A 552 -30.57 -5.45 51.12
N GLU A 553 -31.57 -5.26 51.98
CA GLU A 553 -32.36 -4.04 52.21
C GLU A 553 -31.52 -2.87 52.74
N GLY A 554 -31.85 -1.66 52.28
CA GLY A 554 -31.37 -0.38 52.83
C GLY A 554 -31.97 0.78 52.03
N GLY A 555 -32.91 1.50 52.63
CA GLY A 555 -33.84 2.38 51.91
C GLY A 555 -33.40 3.83 51.68
N GLY A 556 -34.25 4.57 50.96
CA GLY A 556 -34.38 6.03 51.09
C GLY A 556 -34.18 6.87 49.82
N GLY A 557 -35.29 7.32 49.23
CA GLY A 557 -35.54 8.76 48.93
C GLY A 557 -34.87 9.46 47.72
N GLY A 558 -35.72 10.08 46.89
CA GLY A 558 -35.39 11.20 45.97
C GLY A 558 -35.03 10.77 44.54
N GLY A 559 -35.52 11.33 43.43
CA GLY A 559 -36.19 12.60 43.16
C GLY A 559 -35.45 13.31 42.00
N GLY A 560 -36.15 13.60 40.89
CA GLY A 560 -35.66 14.44 39.77
C GLY A 560 -35.06 13.64 38.61
N GLY A 561 -35.41 13.83 37.34
CA GLY A 561 -35.91 15.03 36.68
C GLY A 561 -35.06 15.24 35.43
N VAL A 562 -35.59 14.84 34.27
CA VAL A 562 -34.93 14.90 32.96
C VAL A 562 -34.94 16.34 32.45
N GLY A 563 -33.80 16.88 32.00
CA GLY A 563 -33.80 18.11 31.20
C GLY A 563 -32.45 18.81 30.98
N LYS A 564 -32.35 19.44 29.79
CA LYS A 564 -31.27 20.27 29.21
C LYS A 564 -30.27 19.41 28.42
N TYR A 565 -30.12 19.53 27.09
CA TYR A 565 -29.86 20.75 26.33
C TYR A 565 -30.47 20.69 24.92
N LEU A 566 -31.28 21.69 24.57
CA LEU A 566 -31.53 22.10 23.18
C LEU A 566 -31.93 23.59 23.22
N LYS A 567 -31.03 24.46 22.76
CA LYS A 567 -31.31 25.89 22.52
C LYS A 567 -31.91 26.00 21.12
N ALA A 568 -33.18 26.40 21.03
CA ALA A 568 -33.82 26.83 19.80
C ALA A 568 -33.80 28.36 19.67
N ARG A 569 -33.62 28.83 18.43
CA ARG A 569 -33.59 30.23 18.00
C ARG A 569 -34.99 30.87 18.06
N ASN A 570 -35.01 32.16 18.41
CA ASN A 570 -36.18 33.03 18.41
C ASN A 570 -36.68 33.37 16.99
N ALA A 571 -38.00 33.35 16.81
CA ALA A 571 -38.73 34.32 16.01
C ALA A 571 -40.18 34.40 16.53
N LYS A 572 -40.61 35.61 16.91
CA LYS A 572 -42.00 35.97 17.24
C LYS A 572 -42.73 36.34 15.94
N THR A 573 -43.98 35.88 15.77
CA THR A 573 -45.11 36.72 15.32
C THR A 573 -46.45 36.12 15.79
N GLU A 574 -47.36 37.01 16.17
CA GLU A 574 -48.74 36.89 16.67
C GLU A 574 -49.66 36.07 15.73
N SER A 575 -50.74 35.42 16.17
CA SER A 575 -51.98 36.08 16.59
C SER A 575 -53.10 35.07 16.92
N THR A 576 -54.02 35.50 17.80
CA THR A 576 -55.45 35.11 17.96
C THR A 576 -55.79 33.65 18.31
N ALA A 577 -56.09 33.32 19.58
CA ALA A 577 -57.36 33.55 20.31
C ALA A 577 -58.55 32.71 19.78
N ILE A 578 -59.03 31.76 20.60
CA ILE A 578 -60.43 31.64 21.07
C ILE A 578 -60.45 30.75 22.32
N ASN A 579 -61.13 31.28 23.33
CA ASN A 579 -61.42 30.72 24.65
C ASN A 579 -62.67 29.83 24.63
N SER A 580 -62.69 28.81 25.49
CA SER A 580 -63.80 28.43 26.40
C SER A 580 -63.45 27.05 26.99
N GLY A 581 -63.19 26.89 28.29
CA GLY A 581 -64.06 27.15 29.45
C GLY A 581 -64.57 25.80 29.95
N SER A 582 -63.85 25.12 30.85
CA SER A 582 -64.04 25.11 32.32
C SER A 582 -65.05 24.07 32.83
N SER A 583 -64.60 23.17 33.72
CA SER A 583 -65.23 22.66 34.96
C SER A 583 -64.60 21.30 35.34
N THR A 584 -63.66 21.21 36.29
CA THR A 584 -63.76 21.15 37.77
C THR A 584 -64.23 19.82 38.38
N ILE A 585 -63.57 19.47 39.50
CA ILE A 585 -63.90 18.52 40.59
C ILE A 585 -63.34 17.09 40.36
N ALA A 586 -62.27 16.59 41.01
CA ALA A 586 -61.84 16.49 42.42
C ALA A 586 -62.39 15.28 43.21
N GLY A 587 -61.48 14.57 43.91
CA GLY A 587 -61.78 13.72 45.07
C GLY A 587 -61.56 12.20 44.84
N THR A 588 -60.39 11.62 45.12
CA THR A 588 -59.85 11.15 46.44
C THR A 588 -60.10 9.68 46.80
N LYS A 589 -58.96 9.01 47.04
CA LYS A 589 -58.59 8.09 48.15
C LYS A 589 -58.99 6.60 48.10
N LYS A 590 -57.89 5.81 48.10
CA LYS A 590 -57.51 4.66 48.97
C LYS A 590 -58.36 3.37 48.83
N ARG A 591 -57.88 2.15 49.10
CA ARG A 591 -56.56 1.47 49.22
C ARG A 591 -56.90 0.08 49.80
N LYS A 592 -56.60 -1.05 49.12
CA LYS A 592 -55.98 -2.28 49.68
C LYS A 592 -56.32 -3.55 48.89
N VAL A 593 -55.24 -4.25 48.54
CA VAL A 593 -54.93 -5.67 48.82
C VAL A 593 -55.84 -6.75 48.24
N GLY A 594 -55.21 -7.60 47.42
CA GLY A 594 -55.16 -9.02 47.73
C GLY A 594 -55.65 -9.96 46.65
N GLY A 595 -54.73 -10.77 46.13
CA GLY A 595 -54.99 -12.21 45.96
C GLY A 595 -55.67 -12.63 44.66
N SER A 596 -54.83 -12.99 43.70
CA SER A 596 -54.94 -14.14 42.80
C SER A 596 -56.25 -14.94 42.79
N THR A 597 -56.86 -15.07 41.62
CA THR A 597 -57.04 -16.32 40.85
C THR A 597 -58.29 -16.22 39.98
N ALA A 598 -58.11 -16.27 38.66
CA ALA A 598 -59.12 -16.71 37.72
C ALA A 598 -58.48 -16.84 36.33
N GLU A 599 -57.93 -18.01 36.01
CA GLU A 599 -57.84 -18.43 34.61
C GLU A 599 -59.18 -19.04 34.23
N PHE A 600 -59.87 -18.34 33.33
CA PHE A 600 -61.07 -18.81 32.66
C PHE A 600 -60.68 -19.30 31.25
N LYS A 601 -60.85 -20.60 31.07
CA LYS A 601 -61.26 -21.33 29.87
C LYS A 601 -61.18 -20.61 28.50
N ASP A 602 -60.33 -21.19 27.66
CA ASP A 602 -60.69 -21.90 26.41
C ASP A 602 -61.56 -21.17 25.39
N PHE A 603 -61.05 -21.00 24.17
CA PHE A 603 -61.81 -21.11 22.92
C PHE A 603 -60.85 -21.42 21.76
N SER A 604 -60.68 -22.71 21.49
CA SER A 604 -60.74 -23.33 20.17
C SER A 604 -60.24 -22.55 18.94
N GLY A 605 -59.17 -23.08 18.35
CA GLY A 605 -59.13 -23.41 16.92
C GLY A 605 -59.01 -22.24 15.94
N TRP A 606 -57.77 -21.96 15.53
CA TRP A 606 -57.46 -21.80 14.11
C TRP A 606 -56.15 -22.47 13.76
#